data_AF-A0A3L8S346-F1
#
_entry.id   AF-A0A3L8S346-F1
#
_cell.length_a   1.000
_cell.length_b   1.000
_cell.length_c   1.000
_cell.angle_alpha   90.00
_cell.angle_beta   90.00
_cell.angle_gamma   90.00
#
_symmetry.space_group_name_H-M   'P 1'
#
loop_
_entity.id
_entity.type
_entity.pdbx_description
1 polymer ?
#
loop_
_entity_poly.entity_id
_entity_poly.type
_entity_poly.pdbx_seq_one_letter_code
_entity_poly.pdbx_strand_id
1 'polypeptide(L)'
;VIDGSSSEGGQAVANIPVKVSARAEYSKYSIVPASPTDFGTMIKGTRKTRTLVLKNKGIVNFKFHIRQAAKGASALESKSSKQGESAPSTTELSTGRKSSSSTQ
;
A
#
# COMPACT_ATOMS: atom_id res chain seq x y z
N VAL A 1 7.38 -28.83 12.25
CA VAL A 1 7.94 -27.85 11.29
C VAL A 1 9.34 -28.32 10.96
N ILE A 2 9.71 -28.22 9.67
CA ILE A 2 10.72 -29.03 8.95
C ILE A 2 12.00 -29.26 9.77
N ASP A 3 12.28 -30.54 10.00
CA ASP A 3 13.54 -31.10 10.50
C ASP A 3 14.69 -30.88 9.50
N GLY A 4 15.84 -30.47 10.01
CA GLY A 4 17.12 -30.56 9.31
C GLY A 4 17.97 -31.61 10.01
N SER A 5 17.82 -32.86 9.58
CA SER A 5 18.66 -33.99 10.00
C SER A 5 20.13 -33.60 10.04
N SER A 6 20.72 -33.78 11.22
CA SER A 6 22.16 -33.87 11.52
C SER A 6 22.93 -34.48 10.33
N SER A 7 23.44 -33.62 9.46
CA SER A 7 24.52 -33.98 8.54
C SER A 7 25.81 -33.81 9.31
N GLU A 8 26.45 -34.93 9.57
CA GLU A 8 27.75 -35.07 10.22
C GLU A 8 28.80 -34.21 9.49
N GLY A 9 29.08 -33.01 10.00
CA GLY A 9 30.04 -32.09 9.38
C GLY A 9 29.94 -30.65 9.88
N GLY A 10 30.64 -30.36 10.99
CA GLY A 10 30.93 -28.99 11.46
C GLY A 10 30.06 -28.53 12.62
N GLN A 11 30.65 -28.51 13.83
CA GLN A 11 30.02 -27.92 15.02
C GLN A 11 30.06 -26.39 14.91
N ALA A 12 28.92 -25.72 15.11
CA ALA A 12 28.85 -24.25 15.13
C ALA A 12 29.72 -23.71 16.30
N VAL A 13 30.73 -22.89 15.96
CA VAL A 13 31.76 -22.45 16.92
C VAL A 13 31.36 -21.16 17.67
N ALA A 14 30.42 -20.37 17.13
CA ALA A 14 29.88 -19.18 17.80
C ALA A 14 28.56 -18.70 17.16
N ASN A 15 27.69 -18.13 17.99
CA ASN A 15 26.52 -17.36 17.55
C ASN A 15 26.81 -15.87 17.73
N ILE A 16 27.05 -15.16 16.62
CA ILE A 16 27.35 -13.72 16.63
C ILE A 16 26.06 -12.96 16.29
N PRO A 17 25.49 -12.16 17.22
CA PRO A 17 24.26 -11.43 16.94
C PRO A 17 24.52 -10.30 15.93
N VAL A 18 23.78 -10.31 14.82
CA VAL A 18 23.81 -9.23 13.81
C VAL A 18 22.59 -8.33 13.99
N LYS A 19 22.83 -7.02 14.13
CA LYS A 19 21.75 -6.02 14.12
C LYS A 19 21.33 -5.77 12.69
N VAL A 20 20.06 -5.99 12.39
CA VAL A 20 19.46 -5.68 11.09
C VAL A 20 18.45 -4.54 11.24
N SER A 21 18.33 -3.71 10.20
CA SER A 21 17.30 -2.67 10.13
C SER A 21 16.82 -2.53 8.68
N ALA A 22 15.55 -2.15 8.51
CA ALA A 22 14.94 -1.90 7.22
C ALA A 22 14.12 -0.61 7.27
N ARG A 23 13.99 0.07 6.13
CA ARG A 23 13.12 1.24 5.95
C ARG A 23 12.26 1.04 4.72
N ALA A 24 10.97 1.33 4.84
CA ALA A 24 10.06 1.37 3.71
C ALA A 24 10.10 2.77 3.08
N GLU A 25 10.37 2.82 1.78
CA GLU A 25 10.37 4.05 0.99
C GLU A 25 9.31 3.94 -0.10
N TYR A 26 8.56 5.02 -0.30
CA TYR A 26 7.42 5.05 -1.22
C TYR A 26 7.67 5.97 -2.40
N SER A 27 6.96 5.72 -3.49
CA SER A 27 6.94 6.63 -4.64
C SER A 27 6.36 7.98 -4.22
N LYS A 28 7.18 9.03 -4.31
CA LYS A 28 6.79 10.40 -3.95
C LYS A 28 6.84 11.26 -5.20
N TYR A 29 5.77 11.99 -5.49
CA TYR A 29 5.67 12.80 -6.70
C TYR A 29 4.91 14.10 -6.48
N SER A 30 5.07 15.04 -7.42
CA SER A 30 4.27 16.28 -7.49
C SER A 30 3.75 16.47 -8.91
N ILE A 31 2.52 16.95 -9.05
CA ILE A 31 1.91 17.33 -10.33
C ILE A 31 1.66 18.85 -10.32
N VAL A 32 2.12 19.56 -11.35
CA VAL A 32 1.96 21.02 -11.48
C VAL A 32 1.43 21.38 -12.87
N PRO A 33 0.41 22.26 -12.99
CA PRO A 33 -0.40 22.84 -11.91
C PRO A 33 -1.18 21.80 -11.09
N ALA A 34 -1.49 22.14 -9.84
CA ALA A 34 -2.31 21.31 -8.97
C ALA A 34 -3.75 21.22 -9.51
N SER A 35 -4.40 20.08 -9.29
CA SER A 35 -5.81 19.88 -9.65
C SER A 35 -6.75 20.77 -8.83
N PRO A 36 -7.89 21.20 -9.37
CA PRO A 36 -8.43 20.88 -10.70
C PRO A 36 -7.81 21.70 -11.83
N THR A 37 -7.61 21.10 -13.01
CA THR A 37 -7.19 21.84 -14.21
C THR A 37 -8.41 22.43 -14.91
N ASP A 38 -8.47 23.76 -15.01
CA ASP A 38 -9.50 24.47 -15.75
C ASP A 38 -8.99 24.92 -17.14
N PHE A 39 -9.82 24.71 -18.16
CA PHE A 39 -9.59 25.19 -19.53
C PHE A 39 -10.26 26.55 -19.80
N GLY A 40 -11.08 27.03 -18.88
CA GLY A 40 -11.90 28.24 -18.96
C GLY A 40 -12.94 28.15 -20.09
N THR A 41 -13.51 29.30 -20.44
CA THR A 41 -14.46 29.40 -21.56
C THR A 41 -13.84 28.90 -22.87
N MET A 42 -14.51 27.97 -23.55
CA MET A 42 -14.09 27.43 -24.83
C MET A 42 -15.20 27.59 -25.87
N ILE A 43 -14.83 27.97 -27.09
CA ILE A 43 -15.76 28.06 -28.22
C ILE A 43 -16.02 26.66 -28.75
N LYS A 44 -17.28 26.36 -29.12
CA LYS A 44 -17.66 25.06 -29.69
C LYS A 44 -16.80 24.77 -30.94
N GLY A 45 -16.25 23.55 -31.00
CA GLY A 45 -15.38 23.12 -32.10
C GLY A 45 -13.91 23.53 -31.97
N THR A 46 -13.52 24.25 -30.91
CA THR A 46 -12.11 24.61 -30.65
C THR A 46 -11.44 23.65 -29.68
N ARG A 47 -10.10 23.55 -29.77
CA ARG A 47 -9.27 22.72 -28.89
C ARG A 47 -8.32 23.60 -28.09
N LYS A 48 -8.39 23.51 -26.75
CA LYS A 48 -7.37 24.06 -25.84
C LYS A 48 -6.54 22.91 -25.28
N THR A 49 -5.24 23.14 -25.15
CA THR A 49 -4.30 22.17 -24.55
C THR A 49 -3.65 22.79 -23.33
N ARG A 50 -3.51 22.01 -22.27
CA ARG A 50 -2.75 22.37 -21.08
C ARG A 50 -1.71 21.29 -20.82
N THR A 51 -0.55 21.71 -20.36
CA THR A 51 0.55 20.83 -19.99
C THR A 51 0.60 20.72 -18.48
N LEU A 52 0.77 19.49 -18.00
CA LEU A 52 0.99 19.16 -16.59
C LEU A 52 2.38 18.52 -16.46
N VAL A 53 3.08 18.84 -15.39
CA VAL A 53 4.41 18.30 -15.09
C VAL A 53 4.31 17.34 -13.92
N LEU A 54 4.56 16.05 -14.18
CA LEU A 54 4.76 15.03 -13.14
C LEU A 54 6.25 14.96 -12.80
N LYS A 55 6.60 15.30 -11.57
CA LYS A 55 7.99 15.25 -11.08
C LYS A 55 8.12 14.17 -10.01
N ASN A 56 9.06 13.24 -10.21
CA ASN A 56 9.51 12.34 -9.15
C ASN A 56 10.26 13.16 -8.09
N LYS A 57 9.80 13.07 -6.85
CA LYS A 57 10.34 13.75 -5.66
C LYS A 57 10.89 12.76 -4.63
N GLY A 58 10.74 11.46 -4.89
CA GLY A 58 11.29 10.39 -4.07
C GLY A 58 12.69 10.00 -4.52
N ILE A 59 13.28 9.08 -3.78
CA ILE A 59 14.60 8.51 -4.07
C ILE A 59 14.52 7.26 -4.97
N VAL A 60 13.31 6.74 -5.18
CA VAL A 60 13.05 5.53 -5.96
C VAL A 60 12.40 5.92 -7.29
N ASN A 61 12.83 5.28 -8.39
CA ASN A 61 12.19 5.42 -9.70
C ASN A 61 10.83 4.70 -9.72
N PHE A 62 9.83 5.31 -10.35
CA PHE A 62 8.50 4.72 -10.48
C PHE A 62 7.95 4.84 -11.90
N LYS A 63 7.11 3.87 -12.27
CA LYS A 63 6.32 3.90 -13.51
C LYS A 63 4.95 4.52 -13.22
N PHE A 64 4.38 5.24 -14.18
CA PHE A 64 3.08 5.90 -14.02
C PHE A 64 2.18 5.68 -15.24
N HIS A 65 0.87 5.82 -15.02
CA HIS A 65 -0.15 5.75 -16.05
C HIS A 65 -1.17 6.87 -15.86
N ILE A 66 -1.57 7.54 -16.94
CA ILE A 66 -2.63 8.54 -16.93
C ILE A 66 -3.91 7.86 -17.42
N ARG A 67 -4.99 7.93 -16.62
CA ARG A 67 -6.28 7.31 -16.91
C ARG A 67 -7.39 8.35 -16.90
N GLN A 68 -8.36 8.20 -17.79
CA GLN A 68 -9.58 9.01 -17.75
C GLN A 68 -10.40 8.61 -16.51
N ALA A 69 -10.83 9.60 -15.72
CA ALA A 69 -11.70 9.35 -14.59
C ALA A 69 -13.05 8.79 -15.06
N ALA A 70 -13.63 7.87 -14.28
CA ALA A 70 -14.96 7.35 -14.57
C ALA A 70 -15.97 8.51 -14.61
N LYS A 71 -16.89 8.47 -15.57
CA LYS A 71 -17.90 9.50 -15.78
C LYS A 71 -18.75 9.63 -14.50
N GLY A 72 -18.59 10.74 -13.76
CA GLY A 72 -19.28 10.99 -12.48
C GLY A 72 -18.41 10.88 -11.22
N ALA A 73 -17.13 10.52 -11.33
CA ALA A 73 -16.24 10.39 -10.16
C ALA A 73 -15.75 11.73 -9.56
N SER A 74 -16.05 12.87 -10.18
CA SER A 74 -15.59 14.20 -9.73
C SER A 74 -16.19 14.66 -8.40
N ALA A 75 -17.13 13.91 -7.81
CA ALA A 75 -17.74 14.20 -6.51
C ALA A 75 -17.20 13.34 -5.36
N LEU A 76 -16.38 12.32 -5.63
CA LEU A 76 -15.78 11.50 -4.58
C LEU A 76 -14.32 11.90 -4.40
N GLU A 77 -14.16 12.89 -3.51
CA GLU A 77 -13.00 13.10 -2.64
C GLU A 77 -12.08 11.87 -2.63
N SER A 78 -10.84 12.07 -3.10
CA SER A 78 -9.81 11.05 -2.98
C SER A 78 -9.56 10.82 -1.50
N LYS A 79 -10.24 9.83 -0.91
CA LYS A 79 -9.83 9.25 0.37
C LYS A 79 -8.41 8.78 0.16
N SER A 80 -7.46 9.59 0.63
CA SER A 80 -6.11 9.18 0.96
C SER A 80 -6.27 7.90 1.77
N SER A 81 -5.98 6.75 1.16
CA SER A 81 -5.87 5.48 1.85
C SER A 81 -4.71 5.58 2.83
N LYS A 82 -4.98 6.10 4.02
CA LYS A 82 -4.20 5.81 5.22
C LYS A 82 -4.45 4.34 5.53
N GLN A 83 -3.75 3.44 4.85
CA GLN A 83 -3.64 2.05 5.31
C GLN A 83 -2.62 2.05 6.45
N GLY A 84 -3.10 2.47 7.62
CA GLY A 84 -2.40 2.29 8.88
C GLY A 84 -2.53 0.84 9.30
N GLU A 85 -1.38 0.18 9.40
CA GLU A 85 -1.00 -0.72 10.49
C GLU A 85 -2.04 -1.79 10.89
N SER A 86 -1.96 -2.96 10.23
CA SER A 86 -2.50 -4.19 10.81
C SER A 86 -1.46 -4.79 11.75
N ALA A 87 -1.67 -4.63 13.05
CA ALA A 87 -0.99 -5.42 14.08
C ALA A 87 -1.42 -6.89 13.98
N PRO A 88 -0.56 -7.87 14.31
CA PRO A 88 -0.94 -9.27 14.31
C PRO A 88 -1.85 -9.55 15.51
N SER A 89 -3.08 -9.98 15.24
CA SER A 89 -3.95 -10.55 16.27
C SER A 89 -3.39 -11.91 16.70
N THR A 90 -2.91 -11.97 17.93
CA THR A 90 -2.55 -13.21 18.64
C THR A 90 -3.74 -14.16 18.69
N THR A 91 -3.54 -15.37 18.16
CA THR A 91 -4.43 -16.50 18.40
C THR A 91 -4.26 -16.97 19.84
N GLU A 92 -5.28 -16.78 20.68
CA GLU A 92 -5.41 -17.45 21.98
C GLU A 92 -6.70 -18.29 21.94
N LEU A 93 -6.49 -19.59 22.15
CA LEU A 93 -7.49 -20.63 22.07
C LEU A 93 -7.71 -21.13 23.51
N SER A 94 -8.82 -20.78 24.15
CA SER A 94 -9.21 -21.47 25.38
C SER A 94 -10.72 -21.39 25.68
N THR A 95 -11.31 -22.59 25.68
CA THR A 95 -12.26 -23.11 26.68
C THR A 95 -13.64 -22.47 26.85
N GLY A 96 -14.65 -23.23 26.42
CA GLY A 96 -15.74 -23.63 27.32
C GLY A 96 -17.08 -22.92 27.14
N ARG A 97 -18.07 -23.67 26.62
CA ARG A 97 -19.41 -23.79 27.22
C ARG A 97 -20.25 -24.82 26.44
N LYS A 98 -20.56 -25.94 27.11
CA LYS A 98 -21.69 -26.79 26.72
C LYS A 98 -22.97 -26.04 27.10
N SER A 99 -23.94 -26.00 26.20
CA SER A 99 -25.31 -25.59 26.54
C SER A 99 -26.26 -26.53 25.82
N SER A 100 -26.84 -27.42 26.61
CA SER A 100 -27.98 -28.26 26.29
C SER A 100 -29.23 -27.38 26.10
N SER A 101 -29.97 -27.58 25.01
CA SER A 101 -31.35 -27.13 24.92
C SER A 101 -32.25 -28.29 24.47
N SER A 102 -33.00 -28.80 25.44
CA SER A 102 -34.20 -29.60 25.25
C SER A 102 -35.30 -28.70 24.70
N THR A 103 -36.07 -29.17 23.72
CA THR A 103 -37.41 -28.62 23.43
C THR A 103 -38.29 -29.80 23.04
N GLN A 104 -39.45 -29.86 23.72
CA GLN A 104 -40.53 -30.83 23.50
C GLN A 104 -41.25 -30.58 22.18
#